data_AF-A0A2D8UJN8-F1
#
_entry.id   AF-A0A2D8UJN8-F1
#
_cell.length_a   1.000
_cell.length_b   1.000
_cell.length_c   1.000
_cell.angle_alpha   90.00
_cell.angle_beta   90.00
_cell.angle_gamma   90.00
#
_symmetry.space_group_name_H-M   'P 1'
#
loop_
_entity.id
_entity.type
_entity.pdbx_description
1 polymer ?
#
loop_
_entity_poly.entity_id
_entity_poly.type
_entity_poly.pdbx_seq_one_letter_code
_entity_poly.pdbx_strand_id
1 'polypeptide(L)' 'MLGEFILLDFLSDSKQLEKEEIIQKFDRDIFYRLLQNSLIEYIIEKDKRFVGITEKGLAYLSEIKNHPKV' A
#
# COMPACT_ATOMS: atom_id res chain seq x y z
N MET A 1 11.31 -0.16 -5.21
CA MET A 1 10.79 -1.49 -5.58
C MET A 1 10.60 -2.43 -4.41
N LEU A 2 11.64 -2.90 -3.70
CA LEU A 2 11.44 -3.92 -2.65
C LEU A 2 10.51 -3.46 -1.50
N GLY A 3 10.69 -2.25 -0.95
CA GLY A 3 9.82 -1.75 0.12
C GLY A 3 8.40 -1.38 -0.34
N GLU A 4 8.22 -0.99 -1.60
CA GLU A 4 6.89 -0.75 -2.20
C GLU A 4 6.12 -2.05 -2.34
N PHE A 5 6.81 -3.12 -2.80
CA PHE A 5 6.26 -4.46 -2.89
C PHE A 5 5.78 -4.96 -1.52
N ILE A 6 6.61 -4.87 -0.47
CA ILE A 6 6.24 -5.37 0.86
C ILE A 6 5.01 -4.63 1.40
N LEU A 7 4.91 -3.30 1.24
CA LEU A 7 3.71 -2.57 1.70
C LEU A 7 2.46 -3.01 0.92
N LEU A 8 2.54 -3.10 -0.40
CA LEU A 8 1.39 -3.45 -1.24
C LEU A 8 0.94 -4.91 -1.02
N ASP A 9 1.88 -5.83 -0.87
CA ASP A 9 1.61 -7.25 -0.55
C ASP A 9 0.97 -7.39 0.83
N PHE A 10 1.48 -6.65 1.81
CA PHE A 10 0.89 -6.60 3.15
C PHE A 10 -0.54 -6.03 3.14
N LEU A 11 -0.79 -4.99 2.34
CA LEU A 11 -2.12 -4.39 2.16
C LEU A 11 -3.07 -5.26 1.33
N SER A 12 -2.57 -6.12 0.44
CA SER A 12 -3.43 -7.04 -0.32
C SER A 12 -3.99 -8.17 0.55
N ASP A 13 -3.23 -8.61 1.56
CA ASP A 13 -3.62 -9.69 2.46
C ASP A 13 -4.37 -9.21 3.71
N SER A 14 -4.16 -7.95 4.11
CA SER A 14 -4.77 -7.38 5.32
C SER A 14 -6.08 -6.66 5.02
N LYS A 15 -7.11 -6.96 5.81
CA LYS A 15 -8.32 -6.12 5.86
C LYS A 15 -7.94 -4.78 6.48
N GLN A 16 -7.79 -3.75 5.64
CA GLN A 16 -7.73 -2.31 5.96
C GLN A 16 -7.10 -1.93 7.32
N LEU A 17 -5.92 -1.31 7.28
CA LEU A 17 -5.21 -0.89 8.49
C LEU A 17 -5.27 0.61 8.71
N GLU A 18 -5.23 1.03 9.97
CA GLU A 18 -5.19 2.46 10.28
C GLU A 18 -3.87 3.06 9.77
N LYS A 19 -3.94 4.29 9.25
CA LYS A 19 -2.78 5.03 8.73
C LYS A 19 -1.61 5.03 9.72
N GLU A 20 -1.91 5.23 11.01
CA GLU A 20 -0.89 5.30 12.06
C GLU A 20 -0.15 3.97 12.24
N GLU A 21 -0.84 2.84 12.13
CA GLU A 21 -0.21 1.51 12.21
C GLU A 21 0.72 1.27 11.02
N ILE A 22 0.33 1.72 9.82
CA ILE A 22 1.17 1.60 8.63
C ILE A 22 2.42 2.46 8.76
N ILE A 23 2.28 3.71 9.20
CA ILE A 23 3.41 4.64 9.35
C ILE A 23 4.39 4.20 10.45
N GLN A 24 3.95 3.39 11.42
CA GLN A 24 4.82 2.80 12.43
C GLN A 24 5.58 1.57 11.93
N LYS A 25 4.98 0.77 11.04
CA LYS A 25 5.56 -0.49 10.53
C LYS A 25 6.39 -0.29 9.27
N PHE A 26 6.12 0.77 8.50
CA PHE A 26 6.70 0.99 7.19
C PHE A 26 7.33 2.37 7.05
N ASP A 27 8.22 2.48 6.07
CA ASP A 27 8.86 3.73 5.72
C ASP A 27 7.82 4.75 5.21
N ARG A 28 7.89 5.97 5.75
CA ARG A 28 6.97 7.07 5.42
C ARG A 28 7.12 7.55 3.98
N ASP A 29 8.34 7.59 3.45
CA ASP A 29 8.59 8.04 2.09
C ASP A 29 8.02 7.05 1.09
N ILE A 30 8.08 5.75 1.40
CA ILE A 30 7.43 4.71 0.60
C ILE A 30 5.91 4.88 0.65
N PHE A 31 5.34 5.01 1.85
CA PHE A 31 3.91 5.22 2.03
C PHE A 31 3.39 6.42 1.21
N TYR A 32 4.02 7.59 1.35
CA TYR A 32 3.60 8.79 0.63
C TYR A 32 3.80 8.69 -0.87
N ARG A 33 4.85 8.00 -1.32
CA ARG A 33 5.07 7.75 -2.75
C ARG A 33 3.99 6.86 -3.35
N LEU A 34 3.59 5.79 -2.66
CA LEU A 34 2.51 4.92 -3.10
C LEU A 34 1.16 5.67 -3.12
N LEU A 35 0.94 6.54 -2.14
CA LEU A 35 -0.25 7.41 -2.10
C LEU A 35 -0.25 8.43 -3.26
N GLN A 36 0.88 9.09 -3.52
CA GLN A 36 1.04 10.04 -4.63
C GLN A 36 0.84 9.38 -6.01
N ASN A 37 1.26 8.12 -6.15
CA ASN A 37 1.06 7.34 -7.37
C ASN A 37 -0.35 6.71 -7.49
N SER A 38 -1.24 6.98 -6.53
CA SER A 38 -2.58 6.41 -6.45
C SER A 38 -2.57 4.88 -6.45
N LEU A 39 -1.55 4.26 -5.84
CA LEU A 39 -1.48 2.80 -5.66
C LEU A 39 -2.21 2.38 -4.39
N ILE A 40 -2.22 3.25 -3.38
CA ILE A 40 -3.01 3.12 -2.15
C ILE A 40 -3.90 4.35 -1.98
N GLU A 41 -4.93 4.22 -1.15
CA GLU A 41 -5.87 5.30 -0.86
C GLU A 41 -6.28 5.35 0.61
N TYR A 42 -6.82 6.50 1.03
CA TYR A 42 -7.43 6.63 2.34
C TYR A 42 -8.90 6.23 2.31
N ILE A 43 -9.27 5.36 3.23
CA ILE A 43 -10.66 4.99 3.48
C ILE A 43 -11.06 5.61 4.82
N ILE A 44 -12.08 6.46 4.82
CA ILE A 44 -12.54 7.13 6.04
C ILE A 44 -13.74 6.35 6.58
N GLU A 45 -13.57 5.74 7.76
CA GLU A 45 -14.65 5.06 8.47
C GLU A 45 -14.69 5.53 9.91
N LYS A 46 -15.86 6.01 10.37
CA LYS A 46 -16.10 6.42 11.76
C LYS A 46 -14.98 7.32 12.32
N ASP A 47 -14.65 8.39 11.58
CA ASP A 47 -13.60 9.37 11.89
C ASP A 47 -12.16 8.82 11.92
N LYS A 48 -11.96 7.54 11.60
CA LYS A 48 -10.64 6.93 11.44
C LYS A 48 -10.22 6.92 9.98
N ARG A 49 -8.90 6.98 9.75
CA ARG A 49 -8.28 6.90 8.42
C ARG A 49 -7.62 5.55 8.26
N PHE A 50 -8.22 4.71 7.45
CA PHE A 50 -7.67 3.44 7.01
C PHE A 50 -6.94 3.62 5.68
N VAL A 51 -6.11 2.65 5.35
CA VAL A 51 -5.38 2.59 4.09
C VAL A 51 -5.77 1.31 3.38
N GLY A 52 -6.21 1.46 2.13
CA GLY A 52 -6.53 0.36 1.22
C GLY A 52 -5.62 0.36 0.01
N ILE A 53 -5.47 -0.80 -0.62
CA ILE A 53 -4.87 -0.93 -1.95
C ILE A 53 -5.94 -0.65 -3.01
N THR A 54 -5.58 0.16 -4.01
CA THR A 54 -6.45 0.46 -5.15
C THR A 54 -6.35 -0.64 -6.21
N GLU A 55 -7.26 -0.65 -7.19
CA GLU A 55 -7.13 -1.53 -8.37
C GLU A 55 -5.81 -1.32 -9.11
N LYS A 56 -5.35 -0.06 -9.21
CA LYS A 56 -4.05 0.28 -9.80
C LYS A 56 -2.88 -0.29 -8.98
N GLY A 57 -2.98 -0.23 -7.65
CA GLY A 57 -2.00 -0.84 -6.75
C GLY A 57 -1.94 -2.37 -6.89
N LEU A 58 -3.09 -3.03 -7.03
CA LEU A 58 -3.18 -4.47 -7.25
C LEU A 58 -2.57 -4.88 -8.61
N ALA A 59 -2.84 -4.11 -9.66
CA ALA A 59 -2.23 -4.32 -10.98
C ALA A 59 -0.71 -4.17 -10.90
N TYR A 60 -0.22 -3.09 -10.28
CA TYR A 60 1.22 -2.85 -10.08
C TYR A 60 1.89 -3.96 -9.26
N LEU A 61 1.25 -4.42 -8.18
CA LEU A 61 1.74 -5.56 -7.38
C LEU A 61 1.81 -6.84 -8.22
N SER A 62 0.80 -7.09 -9.05
CA SER A 62 0.75 -8.25 -9.95
C SER A 62 1.85 -8.19 -11.02
N GLU A 63 2.13 -7.00 -11.57
CA GLU A 63 3.24 -6.79 -12.50
C GLU A 63 4.60 -7.09 -11.84
N ILE A 64 4.82 -6.64 -10.60
CA ILE A 64 6.04 -6.95 -9.86
C ILE A 64 6.16 -8.45 -9.56
N LYS A 65 5.07 -9.13 -9.19
CA LYS A 65 5.06 -10.58 -8.92
C LYS A 65 5.39 -11.40 -10.17
N ASN A 66 4.85 -11.03 -11.33
CA ASN A 66 5.00 -11.77 -12.59
C ASN A 66 6.26 -11.39 -13.38
N HIS A 67 6.80 -10.19 -13.15
CA HIS A 67 8.07 -9.75 -13.69
C HIS A 67 8.98 -9.31 -12.54
N PRO A 68 9.50 -10.26 -11.74
CA PRO A 68 10.59 -9.96 -10.84
C PRO A 68 11.80 -9.64 -11.72
N LYS A 69 11.94 -8.38 -12.13
CA LYS A 69 13.19 -7.89 -12.72
C LYS A 69 14.22 -7.85 -11.59
N VAL A 70 14.82 -9.02 -11.36
CA VAL A 70 16.18 -9.18 -10.85
C VAL A 70 17.15 -8.88 -12.00
#